data_AF-A0A7V3D6N9-F1
#
_entry.id   AF-A0A7V3D6N9-F1
#
_cell.length_a   1.000
_cell.length_b   1.000
_cell.length_c   1.000
_cell.angle_alpha   90.00
_cell.angle_beta   90.00
_cell.angle_gamma   90.00
#
_symmetry.space_group_name_H-M   'P 1'
#
loop_
_entity.id
_entity.type
_entity.pdbx_description
1 polymer ?
#
loop_
_entity_poly.entity_id
_entity_poly.type
_entity_poly.pdbx_seq_one_letter_code
_entity_poly.pdbx_strand_id
1 'polypeptide(L)'
;VLLGKTDMVRMEDLPANLHFSGAAAVAASGARTLKQALADPERQIILEVLERYNWNRNQTAEALGVNRTTLYKKMKRLGLEDSKHPVG
;
A
#
# COMPACT_ATOMS: atom_id res chain seq x y z
N VAL A 1 36.04 14.15 -8.61
CA VAL A 1 36.17 12.80 -7.99
C VAL A 1 36.27 12.99 -6.50
N LEU A 2 35.23 12.63 -5.73
CA LEU A 2 35.38 12.27 -4.32
C LEU A 2 34.52 11.04 -4.05
N LEU A 3 35.25 9.99 -3.71
CA LEU A 3 34.85 8.62 -3.46
C LEU A 3 34.22 8.55 -2.06
N GLY A 4 32.92 8.25 -1.99
CA GLY A 4 32.23 7.97 -0.73
C GLY A 4 32.72 6.63 -0.17
N LYS A 5 33.69 6.71 0.75
CA LYS A 5 34.29 5.57 1.45
C LYS A 5 33.48 5.25 2.71
N THR A 6 32.24 4.78 2.56
CA THR A 6 31.49 4.11 3.63
C THR A 6 30.22 3.49 3.05
N ASP A 7 30.14 2.15 3.11
CA ASP A 7 28.97 1.33 2.75
C ASP A 7 27.86 1.40 3.83
N MET A 8 27.68 2.57 4.47
CA MET A 8 26.76 2.72 5.59
C MET A 8 25.99 4.04 5.47
N VAL A 9 24.74 3.94 5.05
CA VAL A 9 23.78 5.05 5.10
C VAL A 9 23.29 5.17 6.55
N ARG A 10 23.50 6.32 7.18
CA ARG A 10 22.99 6.61 8.53
C ARG A 10 21.58 7.19 8.45
N MET A 11 20.78 7.01 9.51
CA MET A 11 19.40 7.52 9.53
C MET A 11 19.29 9.05 9.38
N GLU A 12 20.38 9.77 9.67
CA GLU A 12 20.51 11.22 9.48
C GLU A 12 20.72 11.66 8.01
N ASP A 13 21.16 10.75 7.12
CA ASP A 13 21.39 11.03 5.70
C ASP A 13 20.12 10.91 4.84
N LEU A 14 19.01 10.43 5.43
CA LEU A 14 17.76 10.23 4.73
C LEU A 14 16.91 11.52 4.81
N PRO A 15 16.45 12.09 3.68
CA PRO A 15 15.55 13.24 3.69
C PRO A 15 14.29 12.90 4.50
N ALA A 16 13.67 13.88 5.17
CA ALA A 16 12.52 13.69 6.08
C ALA A 16 11.36 12.85 5.48
N ASN A 17 11.24 12.82 4.15
CA ASN A 17 10.28 12.01 3.40
C ASN A 17 10.56 10.49 3.47
N LEU A 18 11.75 10.10 3.91
CA LEU A 18 12.24 8.74 4.11
C LEU A 18 12.53 8.43 5.58
N HIS A 19 12.12 9.29 6.52
CA HIS A 19 11.92 8.90 7.92
C HIS A 19 10.74 7.94 7.99
N PHE A 20 10.89 6.78 7.37
CA PHE A 20 10.02 5.64 7.52
C PHE A 20 10.12 5.27 8.99
N SER A 21 9.09 5.63 9.76
CA SER A 21 8.96 5.19 11.14
C SER A 21 8.98 3.67 11.12
N GLY A 22 10.14 3.11 11.43
CA GLY A 22 10.45 1.69 11.47
C GLY A 22 9.75 0.99 12.63
N ALA A 23 8.48 1.30 12.86
CA ALA A 23 7.58 0.60 13.77
C ALA A 23 6.67 -0.41 13.05
N ALA A 24 6.93 -0.70 11.77
CA ALA A 24 6.22 -1.75 11.02
C ALA A 24 7.14 -2.81 10.38
N ALA A 25 8.44 -2.76 10.66
CA ALA A 25 9.35 -3.86 10.40
C ALA A 25 9.77 -4.45 11.75
N VAL A 26 9.77 -5.77 11.87
CA VAL A 26 10.14 -6.56 13.06
C VAL A 26 8.99 -6.88 14.04
N ALA A 27 7.85 -7.34 13.51
CA ALA A 27 6.96 -8.23 14.26
C ALA A 27 6.20 -9.18 13.32
N ALA A 28 6.92 -10.14 12.73
CA ALA A 28 6.44 -11.50 12.47
C ALA A 28 7.51 -12.25 11.65
N SER A 29 8.50 -12.79 12.35
CA SER A 29 9.34 -13.91 11.87
C SER A 29 8.49 -15.19 11.80
N GLY A 30 7.46 -15.18 10.97
CA GLY A 30 6.74 -16.35 10.51
C GLY A 30 6.78 -16.34 8.99
N ALA A 31 6.84 -17.51 8.35
CA ALA A 31 6.88 -17.65 6.90
C ALA A 31 5.68 -16.96 6.22
N ARG A 32 5.77 -15.64 6.01
CA ARG A 32 4.78 -14.89 5.27
C ARG A 32 4.95 -15.26 3.82
N THR A 33 3.95 -15.94 3.29
CA THR A 33 3.90 -16.24 1.85
C THR A 33 3.99 -14.92 1.07
N LEU A 34 4.57 -14.93 -0.14
CA LEU A 34 4.62 -13.74 -1.01
C LEU A 34 3.26 -13.06 -1.15
N LYS A 35 2.19 -13.86 -1.12
CA LYS A 35 0.80 -13.40 -1.15
C LYS A 35 0.41 -12.49 0.02
N GLN A 36 0.99 -12.69 1.20
CA GLN A 36 0.76 -11.83 2.37
C GLN A 36 1.61 -10.57 2.32
N ALA A 37 2.86 -10.67 1.84
CA ALA A 37 3.72 -9.50 1.67
C ALA A 37 3.15 -8.51 0.64
N LEU A 38 2.51 -9.00 -0.42
CA LEU A 38 1.87 -8.17 -1.45
C LEU A 38 0.50 -7.60 -1.04
N ALA A 39 -0.10 -8.06 0.07
CA ALA A 39 -1.43 -7.61 0.47
C ALA A 39 -1.44 -6.14 0.94
N ASP A 40 -0.38 -5.69 1.60
CA ASP A 40 -0.21 -4.30 2.07
C ASP A 40 -0.12 -3.29 0.90
N PRO A 41 0.82 -3.44 -0.04
CA PRO A 41 0.91 -2.52 -1.18
C PRO A 41 -0.34 -2.60 -2.07
N GLU A 42 -0.94 -3.78 -2.24
CA GLU A 42 -2.21 -3.92 -2.96
C GLU A 42 -3.34 -3.11 -2.29
N ARG A 43 -3.42 -3.14 -0.96
CA ARG A 43 -4.41 -2.37 -0.20
C ARG A 43 -4.23 -0.88 -0.40
N GLN A 44 -3.00 -0.39 -0.33
CA GLN A 44 -2.71 1.04 -0.51
C GLN A 44 -3.12 1.52 -1.91
N ILE A 45 -2.77 0.78 -2.96
CA ILE A 45 -3.10 1.14 -4.34
C ILE A 45 -4.63 1.17 -4.54
N ILE A 46 -5.35 0.15 -4.05
CA ILE A 46 -6.80 0.11 -4.19
C ILE A 46 -7.47 1.28 -3.46
N LEU A 47 -6.98 1.61 -2.26
CA LEU A 47 -7.51 2.70 -1.45
C LEU A 47 -7.27 4.07 -2.12
N GLU A 48 -6.04 4.33 -2.59
CA GLU A 48 -5.70 5.59 -3.28
C GLU A 48 -6.57 5.80 -4.53
N VAL A 49 -6.77 4.76 -5.34
CA VAL A 49 -7.62 4.85 -6.52
C VAL A 49 -9.09 5.02 -6.13
N LEU A 50 -9.58 4.32 -5.09
CA LEU A 50 -10.94 4.51 -4.59
C LEU A 50 -11.16 5.96 -4.16
N GLU A 51 -10.24 6.56 -3.40
CA GLU A 51 -10.35 7.96 -2.98
C GLU A 51 -10.32 8.92 -4.18
N ARG A 52 -9.41 8.70 -5.15
CA ARG A 52 -9.29 9.52 -6.36
C ARG A 52 -10.56 9.54 -7.20
N TYR A 53 -11.28 8.42 -7.26
CA TYR A 53 -12.54 8.28 -8.00
C TYR A 53 -13.78 8.42 -7.10
N ASN A 54 -13.65 9.06 -5.93
CA ASN A 54 -14.75 9.31 -5.00
C ASN A 54 -15.56 8.05 -4.66
N TRP A 55 -14.84 6.96 -4.36
CA TRP A 55 -15.36 5.62 -4.07
C TRP A 55 -16.17 4.98 -5.21
N ASN A 56 -16.04 5.50 -6.44
CA ASN A 56 -16.69 4.92 -7.60
C ASN A 56 -15.99 3.62 -8.01
N ARG A 57 -16.54 2.51 -7.52
CA ARG A 57 -16.02 1.15 -7.75
C ARG A 57 -15.93 0.76 -9.23
N ASN A 58 -16.75 1.35 -10.09
CA ASN A 58 -16.69 1.06 -11.53
C ASN A 58 -15.47 1.73 -12.16
N GLN A 59 -15.30 3.03 -11.94
CA GLN A 59 -14.14 3.77 -12.43
C GLN A 59 -12.83 3.27 -11.79
N THR A 60 -12.87 2.89 -10.52
CA THR A 60 -11.72 2.30 -9.81
C THR A 60 -11.31 0.97 -10.45
N ALA A 61 -12.27 0.09 -10.77
CA ALA A 61 -11.98 -1.18 -11.42
C ALA A 61 -11.37 -0.98 -12.81
N GLU A 62 -11.91 -0.03 -13.58
CA GLU A 62 -11.40 0.35 -14.90
C GLU A 62 -9.98 0.93 -14.82
N ALA A 63 -9.73 1.86 -13.90
CA ALA A 63 -8.43 2.47 -13.68
C ALA A 63 -7.36 1.47 -13.22
N LEU A 64 -7.74 0.48 -12.40
CA LEU A 64 -6.86 -0.61 -11.98
C LEU A 64 -6.71 -1.71 -13.05
N GLY A 65 -7.46 -1.64 -14.15
CA GLY A 65 -7.46 -2.67 -15.20
C GLY A 65 -7.97 -4.04 -14.71
N VAL A 66 -8.80 -4.08 -13.66
CA VAL A 66 -9.33 -5.31 -13.08
C VAL A 66 -10.83 -5.40 -13.26
N ASN A 67 -11.36 -6.62 -13.32
CA ASN A 67 -12.80 -6.82 -13.32
C ASN A 67 -13.41 -6.35 -11.98
N ARG A 68 -14.59 -5.72 -12.01
CA ARG A 68 -15.36 -5.32 -10.83
C ARG A 68 -15.49 -6.46 -9.80
N THR A 69 -15.72 -7.69 -10.24
CA THR A 69 -15.83 -8.86 -9.34
C THR A 69 -14.51 -9.17 -8.63
N THR A 70 -13.38 -8.97 -9.29
CA THR A 70 -12.04 -9.12 -8.71
C THR A 70 -11.75 -7.99 -7.73
N LEU A 71 -12.12 -6.76 -8.05
CA LEU A 71 -12.00 -5.62 -7.15
C LEU A 71 -12.78 -5.88 -5.85
N TYR A 72 -14.04 -6.31 -5.94
CA TYR A 72 -14.86 -6.66 -4.77
C TYR A 72 -14.20 -7.73 -3.90
N LYS A 73 -13.68 -8.81 -4.49
CA LYS A 73 -12.96 -9.85 -3.74
C LYS A 73 -11.71 -9.33 -3.05
N LYS A 74 -10.96 -8.43 -3.70
CA LYS A 74 -9.77 -7.79 -3.11
C LYS A 74 -10.17 -6.86 -1.98
N MET A 75 -11.16 -5.99 -2.18
CA MET A 75 -11.71 -5.11 -1.13
C MET A 75 -12.17 -5.90 0.09
N LYS A 76 -12.86 -7.03 -0.14
CA LYS A 76 -13.29 -7.96 0.91
C LYS A 76 -12.15 -8.53 1.71
N ARG A 77 -11.16 -9.08 1.00
CA ARG A 77 -9.98 -9.68 1.61
C ARG A 77 -9.15 -8.68 2.41
N LEU A 78 -9.16 -7.41 1.99
CA LEU A 78 -8.35 -6.34 2.58
C LEU A 78 -9.13 -5.50 3.60
N GLY A 79 -10.40 -5.82 3.86
CA GLY A 79 -11.25 -5.07 4.79
C GLY A 79 -11.56 -3.64 4.34
N LEU A 80 -11.54 -3.37 3.03
CA LEU A 80 -11.88 -2.08 2.42
C LEU A 80 -13.40 -1.94 2.15
N GLU A 81 -14.16 -2.95 2.56
CA GLU A 81 -15.62 -3.00 2.46
C GLU A 81 -16.25 -2.44 3.74
N ASP A 82 -16.07 -1.14 4.01
CA ASP A 82 -16.78 -0.53 5.13
C ASP A 82 -17.53 0.74 4.74
N SER A 83 -18.79 0.71 5.13
CA SER A 83 -19.91 1.64 4.96
C SER A 83 -19.70 3.01 5.65
N LYS A 84 -18.44 3.43 5.79
CA LYS A 84 -18.01 4.61 6.57
C LYS A 84 -17.57 5.80 5.73
N HIS A 85 -17.61 5.67 4.41
CA HIS A 85 -17.42 6.79 3.49
C HIS A 85 -18.81 7.23 3.00
N PRO A 86 -19.47 8.19 3.68
CA PRO A 86 -20.64 8.83 3.14
C PRO A 86 -20.18 9.58 1.89
N VAL A 87 -20.37 8.98 0.73
CA VAL A 87 -20.37 9.73 -0.52
C VAL A 87 -21.63 10.59 -0.50
N GLY A 88 -21.49 11.79 0.08
CA GLY A 88 -22.42 12.90 -0.09
C GLY A 88 -22.22 13.56 -1.43
#